data_AF-A0A3P8PWD1-F1
#
_entry.id   AF-A0A3P8PWD1-F1
#
_cell.length_a   1.000
_cell.length_b   1.000
_cell.length_c   1.000
_cell.angle_alpha   90.00
_cell.angle_beta   90.00
_cell.angle_gamma   90.00
#
_symmetry.space_group_name_H-M   'P 1'
#
loop_
_entity.id
_entity.type
_entity.pdbx_description
1 polymer ?
#
loop_
_entity_poly.entity_id
_entity_poly.type
_entity_poly.pdbx_seq_one_letter_code
_entity_poly.pdbx_strand_id
1 'polypeptide(L)'
;MLQCSGRLLYVFVSVSSESRGQITVTQPGAVSSAVGGSVNIKCTTSQDVRVWNNNHLLAWYQQKDGGVPKLLIYFASTRYSGIPARFTGSGSNSDFTLTIIGVQAEDAAPRWWSMGTPLSACP
;
A
#
# COMPACT_ATOMS: atom_id res chain seq x y z
N MET A 1 6.94 -0.06 39.85
CA MET A 1 5.89 0.80 39.25
C MET A 1 6.53 1.50 38.06
N LEU A 2 6.16 1.32 36.80
CA LEU A 2 4.83 1.11 36.24
C LEU A 2 4.63 -0.27 35.58
N GLN A 3 3.42 -0.78 35.77
CA GLN A 3 2.85 -1.91 35.06
C GLN A 3 1.70 -1.34 34.22
N CYS A 4 1.73 -1.53 32.91
CA CYS A 4 0.54 -1.49 32.06
C CYS A 4 0.61 -2.72 31.17
N SER A 5 -0.27 -3.67 31.50
CA SER A 5 -0.52 -4.90 30.77
C SER A 5 -1.22 -4.54 29.45
N GLY A 6 -0.57 -4.84 28.33
CA GLY A 6 -1.14 -4.72 26.99
C GLY A 6 -0.19 -5.41 26.01
N ARG A 7 -0.61 -6.55 25.47
CA ARG A 7 0.16 -7.28 24.46
C ARG A 7 0.26 -6.39 23.22
N LEU A 8 1.42 -5.77 22.98
CA LEU A 8 1.61 -4.91 21.80
C LEU A 8 1.53 -5.80 20.55
N LEU A 9 0.38 -5.79 19.89
CA LEU A 9 0.17 -6.51 18.64
C LEU A 9 0.73 -5.63 17.51
N TYR A 10 1.75 -6.15 16.82
CA TYR A 10 2.32 -5.55 15.63
C TYR A 10 1.72 -6.19 14.39
N VAL A 11 1.29 -5.36 13.44
CA VAL A 11 0.86 -5.80 12.12
C VAL A 11 2.05 -5.75 11.19
N PHE A 12 2.40 -6.88 10.57
CA PHE A 12 3.43 -6.95 9.53
C PHE A 12 2.76 -6.89 8.16
N VAL A 13 3.22 -5.97 7.33
CA VAL A 13 2.85 -5.84 5.93
C VAL A 13 4.10 -6.14 5.13
N SER A 14 4.12 -7.29 4.44
CA SER A 14 5.22 -7.62 3.53
C SER A 14 4.93 -7.04 2.15
N VAL A 15 5.98 -6.54 1.52
CA VAL A 15 5.92 -5.76 0.29
C VAL A 15 7.03 -6.33 -0.61
N SER A 16 6.68 -6.78 -1.80
CA SER A 16 7.58 -7.50 -2.72
C SER A 16 8.16 -6.53 -3.76
N SER A 17 9.19 -6.88 -4.54
CA SER A 17 9.63 -6.10 -5.73
C SER A 17 9.69 -7.02 -6.97
N GLU A 18 9.02 -6.65 -8.07
CA GLU A 18 8.96 -7.37 -9.34
C GLU A 18 9.15 -6.32 -10.43
N SER A 19 10.28 -6.40 -11.14
CA SER A 19 10.56 -5.56 -12.30
C SER A 19 10.30 -6.38 -13.57
N ARG A 20 9.41 -5.90 -14.43
CA ARG A 20 9.25 -6.42 -15.79
C ARG A 20 9.77 -5.39 -16.79
N GLY A 21 11.08 -5.41 -17.03
CA GLY A 21 11.77 -4.69 -18.11
C GLY A 21 11.63 -3.15 -18.11
N GLN A 22 12.76 -2.45 -18.07
CA GLN A 22 12.92 -0.98 -18.16
C GLN A 22 12.38 -0.13 -16.99
N ILE A 23 11.41 -0.60 -16.20
CA ILE A 23 10.88 0.13 -15.03
C ILE A 23 11.25 -0.61 -13.75
N THR A 24 11.97 0.07 -12.85
CA THR A 24 12.30 -0.42 -11.51
C THR A 24 11.28 0.14 -10.52
N VAL A 25 10.87 -0.69 -9.56
CA VAL A 25 9.95 -0.27 -8.50
C VAL A 25 10.53 -0.57 -7.13
N THR A 26 10.54 0.44 -6.27
CA THR A 26 11.15 0.42 -4.94
C THR A 26 10.08 0.56 -3.87
N GLN A 27 10.01 -0.43 -2.98
CA GLN A 27 9.12 -0.45 -1.82
C GLN A 27 9.85 -0.99 -0.58
N PRO A 28 9.42 -0.64 0.65
CA PRO A 28 10.02 -1.17 1.87
C PRO A 28 9.66 -2.64 2.07
N GLY A 29 10.62 -3.56 2.14
CA GLY A 29 10.36 -5.02 2.17
C GLY A 29 9.40 -5.51 3.27
N ALA A 30 9.32 -4.79 4.39
CA ALA A 30 8.22 -4.90 5.33
C ALA A 30 8.00 -3.58 6.06
N VAL A 31 6.76 -3.31 6.47
CA VAL A 31 6.43 -2.23 7.41
C VAL A 31 5.64 -2.79 8.58
N SER A 32 5.85 -2.22 9.77
CA SER A 32 5.15 -2.61 10.98
C SER A 32 4.57 -1.41 11.71
N SER A 33 3.43 -1.62 12.36
CA SER A 33 2.80 -0.64 13.23
C SER A 33 2.05 -1.35 14.35
N ALA A 34 1.91 -0.67 15.49
CA ALA A 34 1.05 -1.13 16.56
C ALA A 34 -0.41 -1.05 16.12
N VAL A 35 -1.26 -1.95 16.62
CA VAL A 35 -2.71 -1.81 16.46
C VAL A 35 -3.17 -0.44 16.99
N GLY A 36 -3.98 0.27 16.21
CA GLY A 36 -4.40 1.65 16.47
C GLY A 36 -3.41 2.72 15.99
N GLY A 37 -2.18 2.33 15.61
CA GLY A 37 -1.18 3.22 15.04
C GLY A 37 -1.43 3.52 13.55
N SER A 38 -0.45 4.18 12.93
CA SER A 38 -0.46 4.47 11.49
C SER A 38 0.69 3.75 10.78
N VAL A 39 0.49 3.40 9.51
CA VAL A 39 1.54 2.86 8.65
C VAL A 39 1.50 3.53 7.28
N ASN A 40 2.68 3.75 6.71
CA ASN A 40 2.87 4.34 5.39
C ASN A 40 3.63 3.34 4.50
N ILE A 41 3.00 2.91 3.42
CA ILE A 41 3.57 2.00 2.42
C ILE A 41 3.93 2.85 1.20
N LYS A 42 5.23 2.98 0.93
CA LYS A 42 5.73 3.78 -0.19
C LYS A 42 5.93 2.92 -1.44
N CYS A 43 5.54 3.45 -2.61
CA CYS A 43 5.98 2.98 -3.91
C CYS A 43 6.70 4.11 -4.64
N THR A 44 7.94 3.87 -5.03
CA THR A 44 8.69 4.74 -5.95
C THR A 44 8.99 3.99 -7.24
N THR A 45 8.61 4.54 -8.39
CA THR A 45 8.89 3.99 -9.72
C THR A 45 10.07 4.73 -10.38
N SER A 46 10.84 4.07 -11.24
CA SER A 46 11.97 4.71 -11.95
C SER A 46 11.54 5.66 -13.07
N GLN A 47 10.25 5.70 -13.39
CA GLN A 47 9.63 6.56 -14.40
C GLN A 47 8.28 7.05 -13.89
N ASP A 48 7.81 8.18 -14.40
CA ASP A 48 6.52 8.74 -14.04
C ASP A 48 5.37 7.82 -14.47
N VAL A 49 4.43 7.60 -13.56
CA VAL A 49 3.17 6.91 -13.84
C VAL A 49 2.31 7.78 -14.74
N ARG A 50 1.83 7.17 -15.83
CA ARG A 50 0.98 7.82 -16.84
C ARG A 50 -0.24 8.50 -16.21
N VAL A 51 -0.53 9.68 -16.72
CA VAL A 51 -1.71 10.48 -16.33
C VAL A 51 -2.76 10.41 -17.44
N TRP A 52 -4.02 10.21 -17.07
CA TRP A 52 -5.17 10.35 -17.96
C TRP A 52 -6.26 11.16 -17.27
N ASN A 53 -6.79 12.19 -17.94
CA ASN A 53 -7.79 13.11 -17.37
C ASN A 53 -7.41 13.64 -15.97
N ASN A 54 -6.17 14.11 -15.81
CA ASN A 54 -5.59 14.59 -14.54
C ASN A 54 -5.50 13.54 -13.41
N ASN A 55 -5.64 12.25 -13.73
CA ASN A 55 -5.52 11.15 -12.77
C ASN A 55 -4.30 10.28 -13.09
N HIS A 56 -3.45 10.04 -12.09
CA HIS A 56 -2.36 9.05 -12.20
C HIS A 56 -2.96 7.66 -12.27
N LEU A 57 -2.59 6.88 -13.28
CA LEU A 57 -3.06 5.51 -13.47
C LEU A 57 -2.32 4.54 -12.53
N LEU A 58 -2.50 4.74 -11.23
CA LEU A 58 -1.99 3.90 -10.14
C LEU A 58 -3.15 3.36 -9.28
N ALA A 59 -3.07 2.09 -8.91
CA ALA A 59 -4.03 1.45 -8.01
C ALA A 59 -3.32 0.65 -6.93
N TRP A 60 -3.85 0.62 -5.71
CA TRP A 60 -3.35 -0.15 -4.57
C TRP A 60 -4.23 -1.37 -4.30
N TYR A 61 -3.60 -2.51 -4.04
CA TYR A 61 -4.22 -3.78 -3.77
C TYR A 61 -3.70 -4.40 -2.47
N GLN A 62 -4.59 -5.12 -1.80
CA GLN A 62 -4.24 -5.98 -0.68
C GLN A 62 -4.50 -7.44 -1.06
N GLN A 63 -3.52 -8.32 -0.85
CA GLN A 63 -3.70 -9.75 -1.04
C GLN A 63 -3.47 -10.49 0.28
N LYS A 64 -4.45 -11.30 0.67
CA LYS A 64 -4.36 -12.25 1.78
C LYS A 64 -3.91 -13.62 1.25
N ASP A 65 -3.30 -14.45 2.11
CA ASP A 65 -2.78 -15.77 1.69
C ASP A 65 -3.88 -16.60 0.99
N GLY A 66 -3.63 -17.00 -0.26
CA GLY A 66 -4.58 -17.75 -1.09
C GLY A 66 -5.83 -16.97 -1.53
N GLY A 67 -5.92 -15.68 -1.22
CA GLY A 67 -7.05 -14.81 -1.54
C GLY A 67 -6.93 -14.08 -2.87
N VAL A 68 -8.08 -13.65 -3.40
CA VAL A 68 -8.16 -12.75 -4.57
C VAL A 68 -7.65 -11.35 -4.18
N PRO A 69 -6.79 -10.71 -4.99
CA PRO A 69 -6.37 -9.33 -4.76
C PRO A 69 -7.57 -8.40 -4.61
N LYS A 70 -7.64 -7.66 -3.51
CA LYS A 70 -8.69 -6.69 -3.23
C LYS A 70 -8.21 -5.28 -3.58
N LEU A 71 -8.92 -4.61 -4.49
CA LEU A 71 -8.67 -3.21 -4.82
C LEU A 71 -9.02 -2.30 -3.63
N LEU A 72 -8.08 -1.46 -3.23
CA LEU A 72 -8.24 -0.51 -2.13
C LEU A 72 -8.42 0.92 -2.64
N ILE A 73 -7.49 1.36 -3.48
CA ILE A 73 -7.42 2.73 -4.00
C ILE A 73 -7.10 2.64 -5.50
N TYR A 74 -7.72 3.49 -6.30
CA TYR A 74 -7.43 3.66 -7.72
C TYR A 74 -7.22 5.14 -8.01
N PHE A 75 -6.66 5.45 -9.18
CA PHE A 75 -6.27 6.82 -9.55
C PHE A 75 -5.39 7.51 -8.49
N ALA A 76 -4.46 6.75 -7.88
CA ALA A 76 -3.57 7.12 -6.78
C ALA A 76 -4.22 7.54 -5.45
N SER A 77 -5.40 8.15 -5.47
CA SER A 77 -6.04 8.74 -4.28
C SER A 77 -7.53 8.39 -4.11
N THR A 78 -8.16 7.81 -5.12
CA THR A 78 -9.60 7.51 -5.09
C THR A 78 -9.86 6.17 -4.42
N ARG A 79 -10.52 6.18 -3.27
CA ARG A 79 -10.83 4.98 -2.51
C ARG A 79 -11.93 4.16 -3.20
N TYR A 80 -11.74 2.85 -3.32
CA TYR A 80 -12.76 1.96 -3.86
C TYR A 80 -13.96 1.83 -2.90
N SER A 81 -15.15 1.58 -3.45
CA SER A 81 -16.37 1.48 -2.64
C SER A 81 -16.29 0.31 -1.64
N GLY A 82 -16.76 0.55 -0.41
CA GLY A 82 -16.72 -0.43 0.68
C GLY A 82 -15.35 -0.57 1.37
N ILE A 83 -14.35 0.25 1.00
CA ILE A 83 -13.07 0.31 1.70
C ILE A 83 -13.15 1.31 2.86
N PRO A 84 -12.68 0.94 4.07
CA PRO A 84 -12.72 1.82 5.24
C PRO A 84 -12.02 3.17 5.05
N ALA A 85 -12.52 4.20 5.73
CA ALA A 85 -11.97 5.55 5.62
C ALA A 85 -10.51 5.71 6.09
N ARG A 86 -10.03 4.74 6.90
CA ARG A 86 -8.64 4.67 7.35
C ARG A 86 -7.60 4.52 6.24
N PHE A 87 -8.01 4.05 5.05
CA PHE A 87 -7.13 3.92 3.89
C PHE A 87 -7.09 5.21 3.08
N THR A 88 -5.91 5.78 2.87
CA THR A 88 -5.72 6.98 2.05
C THR A 88 -4.53 6.82 1.12
N GLY A 89 -4.67 7.31 -0.11
CA GLY A 89 -3.63 7.25 -1.13
C GLY A 89 -3.20 8.65 -1.50
N SER A 90 -1.91 8.84 -1.70
CA SER A 90 -1.31 10.11 -2.08
C SER A 90 -0.11 9.89 -3.00
N GLY A 91 0.31 10.96 -3.67
CA GLY A 91 1.46 10.94 -4.55
C GLY A 91 1.17 11.36 -5.98
N SER A 92 2.23 11.49 -6.74
CA SER A 92 2.23 11.94 -8.13
C SER A 92 3.52 11.53 -8.82
N ASN A 93 3.50 11.52 -10.15
CA ASN A 93 4.66 11.20 -10.99
C ASN A 93 5.20 9.80 -10.66
N SER A 94 6.32 9.71 -9.96
CA SER A 94 6.98 8.47 -9.59
C SER A 94 6.85 8.10 -8.11
N ASP A 95 6.33 8.98 -7.25
CA ASP A 95 6.32 8.78 -5.79
C ASP A 95 4.90 8.71 -5.24
N PHE A 96 4.55 7.55 -4.68
CA PHE A 96 3.23 7.23 -4.16
C PHE A 96 3.29 6.67 -2.74
N THR A 97 2.26 6.94 -1.95
CA THR A 97 2.12 6.44 -0.59
C THR A 97 0.70 5.98 -0.33
N LEU A 98 0.56 4.79 0.25
CA LEU A 98 -0.66 4.33 0.89
C LEU A 98 -0.50 4.47 2.40
N THR A 99 -1.42 5.19 3.02
CA THR A 99 -1.49 5.40 4.45
C THR A 99 -2.68 4.65 5.03
N ILE A 100 -2.44 3.95 6.14
CA ILE A 100 -3.48 3.30 6.94
C ILE A 100 -3.40 3.91 8.34
N ILE A 101 -4.48 4.54 8.80
CA ILE A 101 -4.56 5.16 10.14
C ILE A 101 -5.46 4.30 11.02
N GLY A 102 -5.05 4.02 12.25
CA GLY A 102 -5.82 3.12 13.12
C GLY A 102 -5.75 1.68 12.61
N VAL A 103 -4.53 1.21 12.36
CA VAL A 103 -4.22 -0.14 11.89
C VAL A 103 -4.93 -1.20 12.75
N GLN A 104 -5.60 -2.14 12.11
CA GLN A 104 -6.33 -3.22 12.78
C GLN A 104 -5.66 -4.58 12.50
N ALA A 105 -5.94 -5.59 13.32
CA ALA A 105 -5.30 -6.91 13.18
C ALA A 105 -5.60 -7.57 11.82
N GLU A 106 -6.79 -7.32 11.27
CA GLU A 106 -7.23 -7.77 9.95
C GLU A 106 -6.55 -7.08 8.77
N ASP A 107 -5.85 -5.97 9.02
CA ASP A 107 -5.01 -5.28 8.03
C ASP A 107 -3.66 -6.01 7.86
N ALA A 108 -3.35 -7.01 8.69
CA ALA A 108 -2.25 -7.93 8.41
C ALA A 108 -2.51 -8.65 7.09
N ALA A 109 -1.65 -8.40 6.11
CA ALA A 109 -1.67 -9.10 4.83
C ALA A 109 -0.24 -9.45 4.42
N PRO A 110 -0.03 -10.66 3.89
CA PRO A 110 1.25 -11.14 3.42
C PRO A 110 1.77 -10.35 2.22
N ARG A 111 0.90 -9.70 1.43
CA ARG A 111 1.32 -8.91 0.26
C ARG A 111 0.45 -7.68 0.02
N TRP A 112 1.10 -6.55 -0.21
CA TRP A 112 0.50 -5.26 -0.56
C TRP A 112 1.22 -4.68 -1.75
N TRP A 113 0.49 -4.38 -2.82
CA TRP A 113 1.11 -3.97 -4.08
C TRP A 113 0.30 -2.86 -4.74
N SER A 114 0.95 -1.97 -5.49
CA SER A 114 0.31 -1.03 -6.39
C SER A 114 0.60 -1.31 -7.86
N MET A 115 -0.37 -1.13 -8.76
CA MET A 115 -0.17 -1.24 -10.20
C MET A 115 -0.17 0.15 -10.83
N GLY A 116 0.91 0.52 -11.52
CA GLY A 116 1.02 1.74 -12.33
C GLY A 116 1.11 1.42 -13.83
N THR A 117 0.68 2.34 -14.70
CA THR A 117 1.00 2.28 -16.15
C THR A 117 2.15 3.22 -16.52
N PRO A 118 3.14 2.82 -17.35
CA PRO A 118 3.26 1.55 -18.08
C PRO A 118 3.35 0.35 -17.11
N LEU A 119 2.76 -0.81 -17.48
CA LEU A 119 2.42 -1.96 -16.60
C LEU A 119 3.55 -2.45 -15.68
N SER A 120 3.83 -1.69 -14.63
CA SER A 120 4.77 -2.03 -13.57
C SER A 120 3.98 -2.14 -12.28
N ALA A 121 3.93 -3.36 -11.73
CA ALA A 121 3.49 -3.58 -10.38
C ALA A 121 4.60 -3.11 -9.43
N CYS A 122 4.31 -2.11 -8.59
CA CYS A 122 4.96 -1.97 -7.30
C CYS A 122 4.44 -3.10 -6.40
N PRO A 123 5.27 -4.02 -5.91
CA PRO A 123 4.73 -5.16 -5.18
C PRO A 123 4.74 -5.10 -3.66
#